data_AF-A0AA88I7P6-F1
#
_entry.id   AF-A0AA88I7P6-F1
#
_cell.length_a   1.000
_cell.length_b   1.000
_cell.length_c   1.000
_cell.angle_alpha   90.00
_cell.angle_beta   90.00
_cell.angle_gamma   90.00
#
_symmetry.space_group_name_H-M   'P 1'
#
loop_
_entity.id
_entity.type
_entity.pdbx_description
1 polymer ?
#
loop_
_entity_poly.entity_id
_entity_poly.type
_entity_poly.pdbx_seq_one_letter_code
_entity_poly.pdbx_strand_id
1 'polypeptide(L)'
;MNFSGKWWERINEEKDWSSRIKIFWLEPPSEIFGQELSKGWRLPHGSDIERIQILIKYGGIWFDNDVYVVQNLNYYRRFEMALAWDENQFLGTQVLVANKKQN
;
A
#
# COMPACT_ATOMS: atom_id res chain seq x y z
N MET A 1 -7.78 -11.55 -14.49
CA MET A 1 -8.51 -11.26 -13.24
C MET A 1 -9.78 -10.53 -13.60
N ASN A 2 -10.92 -10.96 -13.05
CA ASN A 2 -12.20 -10.26 -13.19
C ASN A 2 -12.58 -9.71 -11.82
N PHE A 3 -12.59 -8.38 -11.67
CA PHE A 3 -13.08 -7.74 -10.45
C PHE A 3 -14.61 -7.70 -10.48
N SER A 4 -15.26 -7.92 -9.34
CA SER A 4 -16.72 -7.96 -9.22
C SER A 4 -17.18 -7.48 -7.83
N GLY A 5 -18.49 -7.26 -7.70
CA GLY A 5 -19.13 -6.90 -6.44
C GLY A 5 -19.56 -5.43 -6.38
N LYS A 6 -20.45 -5.14 -5.42
CA LYS A 6 -21.16 -3.86 -5.26
C LYS A 6 -20.26 -2.62 -5.39
N TRP A 7 -19.09 -2.62 -4.77
CA TRP A 7 -18.18 -1.47 -4.77
C TRP A 7 -17.43 -1.31 -6.09
N TRP A 8 -17.05 -2.43 -6.71
CA TRP A 8 -16.41 -2.41 -8.02
C TRP A 8 -17.38 -1.92 -9.10
N GLU A 9 -18.62 -2.43 -9.08
CA GLU A 9 -19.70 -1.97 -9.96
C GLU A 9 -19.91 -0.45 -9.82
N ARG A 10 -20.01 0.04 -8.58
CA ARG A 10 -20.17 1.48 -8.30
C ARG A 10 -19.00 2.33 -8.81
N ILE A 11 -17.75 1.86 -8.71
CA ILE A 11 -16.58 2.54 -9.27
C ILE A 11 -16.71 2.67 -10.80
N ASN A 12 -17.23 1.66 -11.47
CA ASN A 12 -17.36 1.64 -12.93
C ASN A 12 -18.54 2.48 -13.43
N GLU A 13 -19.61 2.60 -12.66
CA GLU A 13 -20.76 3.46 -12.98
C GLU A 13 -20.41 4.95 -12.88
N GLU A 14 -19.57 5.32 -11.91
CA GLU A 14 -19.18 6.71 -11.65
C GLU A 14 -17.93 7.12 -12.46
N LYS A 15 -18.13 7.93 -13.51
CA LYS A 15 -17.06 8.33 -14.43
C LYS A 15 -15.90 9.08 -13.74
N ASP A 16 -16.18 9.92 -12.75
CA ASP A 16 -15.13 10.63 -12.01
C ASP A 16 -14.26 9.66 -11.22
N TRP A 17 -14.86 8.63 -10.59
CA TRP A 17 -14.14 7.67 -9.76
C TRP A 17 -13.28 6.74 -10.62
N SER A 18 -13.87 6.17 -11.67
CA SER A 18 -13.14 5.30 -12.61
C SER A 18 -11.95 6.01 -13.26
N SER A 19 -12.03 7.33 -13.50
CA SER A 19 -10.91 8.10 -14.06
C SER A 19 -9.72 8.29 -13.11
N ARG A 20 -9.92 8.17 -11.79
CA ARG A 20 -8.90 8.37 -10.75
C ARG A 20 -8.22 7.08 -10.31
N ILE A 21 -8.88 5.94 -10.53
CA ILE A 21 -8.38 4.62 -10.13
C ILE A 21 -7.54 4.02 -11.25
N LYS A 22 -6.34 3.57 -10.90
CA LYS A 22 -5.45 2.84 -11.82
C LYS A 22 -5.11 1.49 -11.21
N ILE A 23 -5.31 0.43 -11.97
CA ILE A 23 -5.01 -0.93 -11.55
C ILE A 23 -3.72 -1.35 -12.25
N PHE A 24 -2.78 -1.84 -11.45
CA PHE A 24 -1.51 -2.37 -11.93
C PHE A 24 -1.39 -3.81 -11.48
N TRP A 25 -0.96 -4.68 -12.39
CA TRP A 25 -0.55 -6.03 -12.03
C TRP A 25 0.93 -5.97 -11.64
N LEU A 26 1.27 -6.59 -10.51
CA LEU A 26 2.63 -6.63 -9.97
C LEU A 26 3.00 -8.09 -9.68
N GLU A 27 4.20 -8.47 -10.06
CA GLU A 27 4.76 -9.76 -9.69
C GLU A 27 5.45 -9.62 -8.33
N PRO A 28 5.05 -10.41 -7.31
CA PRO A 28 5.64 -10.33 -5.98
C PRO A 28 7.15 -10.55 -6.04
N PRO A 29 7.96 -9.71 -5.38
CA PRO A 29 9.41 -9.89 -5.37
C PRO A 29 9.75 -11.26 -4.78
N SER A 30 10.82 -11.86 -5.31
CA SER A 30 11.36 -13.13 -4.79
C SER A 30 12.57 -12.93 -3.89
N GLU A 31 13.14 -11.72 -3.87
CA GLU A 31 14.31 -11.36 -3.08
C GLU A 31 14.33 -9.88 -2.68
N ILE A 32 15.18 -9.55 -1.71
CA ILE A 32 15.56 -8.18 -1.36
C ILE A 32 17.05 -8.14 -0.99
N PHE A 33 17.81 -7.23 -1.62
CA PHE A 33 19.26 -7.08 -1.39
C PHE A 33 20.07 -8.40 -1.45
N GLY A 34 19.74 -9.28 -2.40
CA GLY A 34 20.38 -10.59 -2.57
C GLY A 34 19.92 -11.66 -1.57
N GLN A 35 18.93 -11.37 -0.73
CA GLN A 35 18.31 -12.33 0.18
C GLN A 35 16.99 -12.85 -0.39
N GLU A 36 16.93 -14.15 -0.70
CA GLU A 36 15.71 -14.80 -1.16
C GLU A 36 14.62 -14.82 -0.08
N LEU A 37 13.38 -14.63 -0.51
CA LEU A 37 12.21 -14.83 0.34
C LEU A 37 11.91 -16.33 0.48
N SER A 38 11.51 -16.74 1.68
CA SER A 38 11.04 -18.09 1.91
C SER A 38 9.85 -18.40 1.00
N LYS A 39 9.90 -19.53 0.29
CA LYS A 39 8.88 -19.91 -0.70
C LYS A 39 7.46 -19.91 -0.14
N GLY A 40 7.28 -20.41 1.09
CA GLY A 40 5.98 -20.46 1.76
C GLY A 40 5.46 -19.09 2.22
N TRP A 41 6.34 -18.09 2.25
CA TRP A 41 6.05 -16.75 2.76
C TRP A 41 6.30 -15.65 1.71
N ARG A 42 6.54 -16.04 0.45
CA ARG A 42 6.85 -15.10 -0.63
C ARG A 42 5.76 -14.07 -0.84
N LEU A 43 4.49 -14.45 -0.75
CA LEU A 43 3.37 -13.51 -0.92
C LEU A 43 3.31 -12.46 0.20
N PRO A 44 3.20 -12.83 1.50
CA PRO A 44 3.13 -11.83 2.56
C PRO A 44 4.42 -10.97 2.65
N HIS A 45 5.60 -11.59 2.61
CA HIS A 45 6.85 -10.82 2.70
C HIS A 45 7.12 -10.02 1.44
N GLY A 46 6.68 -10.53 0.27
CA GLY A 46 6.77 -9.79 -0.98
C GLY A 46 5.91 -8.55 -0.96
N SER A 47 4.70 -8.63 -0.40
CA SER A 47 3.81 -7.47 -0.21
C SER A 47 4.42 -6.41 0.72
N ASP A 48 5.16 -6.82 1.76
CA ASP A 48 5.91 -5.91 2.63
C ASP A 48 7.00 -5.12 1.88
N ILE A 49 7.63 -5.74 0.89
CA ILE A 49 8.63 -5.08 0.05
C ILE A 49 7.95 -4.16 -0.97
N GLU A 50 6.89 -4.64 -1.62
CA GLU A 50 6.16 -3.90 -2.65
C GLU A 50 5.58 -2.59 -2.14
N ARG A 51 4.96 -2.57 -0.94
CA ARG A 51 4.38 -1.35 -0.37
C ARG A 51 5.43 -0.24 -0.24
N ILE A 52 6.65 -0.60 0.18
CA ILE A 52 7.76 0.35 0.31
C ILE A 52 8.21 0.83 -1.07
N GLN A 53 8.38 -0.08 -2.05
CA GLN A 53 8.77 0.30 -3.42
C GLN A 53 7.75 1.23 -4.09
N ILE A 54 6.46 0.98 -3.86
CA ILE A 54 5.36 1.82 -4.34
C ILE A 54 5.42 3.21 -3.71
N LEU A 55 5.64 3.31 -2.40
CA LEU A 55 5.79 4.58 -1.70
C LEU A 55 7.06 5.34 -2.13
N ILE A 56 8.17 4.66 -2.43
CA ILE A 56 9.35 5.29 -3.01
C ILE A 56 9.02 5.92 -4.37
N LYS A 57 8.30 5.18 -5.23
CA LYS A 57 7.99 5.61 -6.60
C LYS A 57 6.96 6.74 -6.66
N TYR A 58 5.92 6.67 -5.84
CA TYR A 58 4.76 7.55 -5.95
C TYR A 58 4.56 8.48 -4.75
N GLY A 59 5.13 8.14 -3.59
CA GLY A 59 4.72 8.72 -2.31
C GLY A 59 3.25 8.45 -2.02
N GLY A 60 2.68 9.22 -1.09
CA GLY A 60 1.27 9.18 -0.75
C GLY A 60 0.99 8.33 0.47
N ILE A 61 -0.09 7.55 0.39
CA ILE A 61 -0.60 6.76 1.51
C ILE A 61 -0.84 5.35 1.02
N TRP A 62 -0.29 4.37 1.72
CA TRP A 62 -0.56 2.95 1.54
C TRP A 62 -1.50 2.46 2.63
N PHE A 63 -2.40 1.55 2.24
CA PHE A 63 -3.28 0.82 3.15
C PHE A 63 -3.39 -0.64 2.74
N ASP A 64 -3.42 -1.54 3.70
CA ASP A 64 -3.83 -2.92 3.48
C ASP A 64 -5.34 -3.00 3.22
N ASN A 65 -5.79 -4.08 2.57
CA ASN A 65 -7.17 -4.24 2.11
C ASN A 65 -8.20 -4.37 3.24
N ASP A 66 -7.76 -4.58 4.48
CA ASP A 66 -8.55 -4.72 5.70
C ASP A 66 -8.51 -3.46 6.58
N VAL A 67 -7.93 -2.35 6.09
CA VAL A 67 -7.90 -1.08 6.81
C VAL A 67 -9.19 -0.29 6.61
N TYR A 68 -9.73 0.23 7.72
CA TYR A 68 -10.84 1.19 7.73
C TYR A 68 -10.38 2.54 8.29
N VAL A 69 -10.36 3.58 7.44
CA VAL A 69 -9.88 4.92 7.81
C VAL A 69 -11.00 5.75 8.41
N VAL A 70 -10.91 6.01 9.72
CA VAL A 70 -11.92 6.79 10.48
C VAL A 70 -11.59 8.26 10.66
N GLN A 71 -10.33 8.66 10.43
CA GLN A 71 -9.86 10.03 10.61
C GLN A 71 -8.95 10.47 9.45
N ASN A 72 -8.90 11.78 9.21
CA ASN A 72 -8.06 12.34 8.17
C ASN A 72 -6.56 12.19 8.51
N LEU A 73 -5.79 11.62 7.59
CA LEU A 73 -4.35 11.36 7.77
C LEU A 73 -3.43 12.50 7.31
N ASN A 74 -3.98 13.64 6.89
CA ASN A 74 -3.21 14.76 6.37
C ASN A 74 -2.14 15.27 7.35
N TYR A 75 -2.41 15.21 8.65
CA TYR A 75 -1.45 15.58 9.69
C TYR A 75 -0.11 14.85 9.53
N TYR A 76 -0.14 13.56 9.15
CA TYR A 76 1.05 12.72 9.04
C TYR A 76 1.86 12.99 7.77
N ARG A 77 1.28 13.64 6.76
CA ARG A 77 1.95 13.96 5.48
C ARG A 77 3.08 14.99 5.62
N ARG A 78 3.21 15.64 6.77
CA ARG A 78 4.29 16.60 7.05
C ARG A 78 5.63 15.91 7.37
N PHE A 79 5.59 14.64 7.74
CA PHE A 79 6.79 13.85 8.01
C PHE A 79 7.28 13.21 6.70
N GLU A 80 8.57 12.90 6.62
CA GLU A 80 9.13 12.17 5.49
C GLU A 80 8.44 10.81 5.32
N MET A 81 8.27 10.11 6.45
CA MET A 81 7.52 8.87 6.57
C MET A 81 6.85 8.81 7.96
N ALA A 82 5.65 8.27 8.02
CA ALA A 82 4.91 7.99 9.25
C ALA A 82 4.25 6.61 9.17
N LEU A 83 4.28 5.89 10.28
CA LEU A 83 3.71 4.55 10.45
C LEU A 83 3.24 4.36 11.89
N ALA A 84 2.41 3.33 12.13
CA ALA A 84 1.90 3.03 13.46
C ALA A 84 2.94 2.26 14.28
N TRP A 85 3.17 2.69 15.52
CA TRP A 85 3.99 1.95 16.47
C TRP A 85 3.37 2.05 17.85
N ASP A 86 2.46 1.12 18.12
CA ASP A 86 1.79 1.04 19.41
C ASP A 86 2.76 0.52 20.47
N GLU A 87 2.57 0.98 21.71
CA GLU A 87 3.45 0.62 22.82
C GLU A 87 3.47 -0.91 23.01
N ASN A 88 4.67 -1.48 23.09
CA ASN A 88 4.90 -2.94 23.18
C ASN A 88 4.36 -3.76 21.99
N GLN A 89 4.13 -3.14 20.83
CA GLN A 89 3.75 -3.83 19.59
C GLN A 89 4.85 -3.78 18.53
N PHE A 90 4.67 -4.60 17.49
CA PHE A 90 5.47 -4.51 16.27
C PHE A 90 5.13 -3.24 15.48
N LEU A 91 6.01 -2.85 14.56
CA LEU A 91 5.75 -1.74 13.65
C LEU A 91 4.59 -2.12 12.72
N GLY A 92 3.50 -1.34 12.79
CA GLY A 92 2.33 -1.52 11.96
C GLY A 92 2.59 -0.99 10.55
N THR A 93 2.71 -1.88 9.58
CA THR A 93 2.90 -1.55 8.16
C THR A 93 1.60 -1.49 7.37
N GLN A 94 0.47 -1.78 8.01
CA GLN A 94 -0.87 -1.76 7.40
C GLN A 94 -1.27 -0.37 6.91
N VAL A 95 -0.76 0.68 7.56
CA VAL A 95 -0.92 2.08 7.15
C VAL A 95 0.43 2.76 7.11
N LEU A 96 0.83 3.24 5.93
CA LEU A 96 2.06 3.99 5.76
C LEU A 96 1.77 5.30 5.04
N VAL A 97 2.30 6.41 5.55
CA VAL A 97 2.27 7.71 4.89
C VAL A 97 3.71 8.08 4.58
N ALA A 98 4.01 8.36 3.31
CA ALA A 98 5.37 8.74 2.93
C ALA A 98 5.36 9.80 1.82
N ASN A 99 6.34 10.70 1.86
CA ASN A 99 6.57 11.61 0.76
C ASN A 99 7.24 10.87 -0.40
N LYS A 100 6.94 11.32 -1.63
CA LYS A 100 7.69 10.84 -2.78
C LYS A 100 9.14 11.28 -2.63
N LYS A 101 10.09 10.36 -2.80
CA LYS A 101 11.51 10.69 -2.79
C LYS A 101 11.77 11.75 -3.87
N GLN A 102 12.22 12.94 -3.46
CA GLN A 102 12.68 13.96 -4.39
C GLN A 102 14.11 13.56 -4.81
N ASN A 103 14.32 13.42 -6.11
CA ASN A 103 15.67 13.23 -6.69
C ASN A 103 16.34 14.59 -6.84
#